data_AF-A0A7U4QP71-F1
#
_entry.id   AF-A0A7U4QP71-F1
#
_cell.length_a   1.000
_cell.length_b   1.000
_cell.length_c   1.000
_cell.angle_alpha   90.00
_cell.angle_beta   90.00
_cell.angle_gamma   90.00
#
_symmetry.space_group_name_H-M   'P 1'
#
loop_
_entity.id
_entity.type
_entity.pdbx_description
1 polymer ?
#
loop_
_entity_poly.entity_id
_entity_poly.type
_entity_poly.pdbx_seq_one_letter_code
_entity_poly.pdbx_strand_id
1 'polypeptide(L)'
;MNENNKHTPDEKYPKSIEYKGRKITFSKLPSSDKNQKLLQRLKVEINDEAFEVVEFRNGAFESGLLPYSSYSSPIELAQDVIDNISGF
;
A
#
# COMPACT_ATOMS: atom_id res chain seq x y z
N MET A 1 27.05 -1.86 -22.37
CA MET A 1 26.57 -2.45 -21.09
C MET A 1 25.25 -1.80 -20.76
N ASN A 2 24.25 -2.63 -20.46
CA ASN A 2 22.84 -2.26 -20.41
C ASN A 2 22.47 -1.85 -18.99
N GLU A 3 22.07 -0.60 -18.77
CA GLU A 3 21.25 -0.23 -17.61
C GLU A 3 20.12 0.68 -18.09
N ASN A 4 19.06 0.03 -18.60
CA ASN A 4 17.75 0.64 -18.72
C ASN A 4 17.17 0.84 -17.31
N ASN A 5 17.74 1.75 -16.53
CA ASN A 5 17.00 2.37 -15.42
C ASN A 5 16.01 3.36 -16.02
N LYS A 6 14.99 2.83 -16.72
CA LYS A 6 13.72 3.52 -16.84
C LYS A 6 13.13 3.55 -15.43
N HIS A 7 13.54 4.56 -14.66
CA HIS A 7 12.68 5.11 -13.63
C HIS A 7 11.40 5.45 -14.39
N THR A 8 10.37 4.63 -14.24
CA THR A 8 9.04 5.00 -14.71
C THR A 8 8.59 6.06 -13.71
N PRO A 9 8.39 7.32 -14.13
CA PRO A 9 8.02 8.41 -13.22
C PRO A 9 6.58 8.29 -12.67
N ASP A 10 5.99 7.08 -12.74
CA ASP A 10 4.56 6.80 -12.49
C ASP A 10 4.33 6.05 -11.16
N GLU A 11 5.39 5.77 -10.40
CA GLU A 11 5.28 5.17 -9.06
C GLU A 11 5.16 6.25 -8.00
N LYS A 12 3.91 6.52 -7.58
CA LYS A 12 3.56 7.46 -6.50
C LYS A 12 4.11 7.05 -5.12
N TYR A 13 4.53 5.80 -4.96
CA TYR A 13 5.07 5.25 -3.70
C TYR A 13 6.24 4.30 -3.99
N PRO A 14 7.17 4.11 -3.04
CA PRO A 14 8.23 3.12 -3.18
C PRO A 14 7.68 1.70 -3.28
N LYS A 15 8.35 0.83 -4.04
CA LYS A 15 8.01 -0.61 -4.13
C LYS A 15 8.10 -1.34 -2.80
N SER A 16 9.05 -0.93 -1.97
CA SER A 16 9.28 -1.54 -0.67
C SER A 16 10.00 -0.60 0.29
N ILE A 17 9.73 -0.78 1.58
CA ILE A 17 10.44 -0.11 2.67
C ILE A 17 10.70 -1.11 3.80
N GLU A 18 11.52 -0.73 4.77
CA GLU A 18 11.71 -1.48 6.01
C GLU A 18 11.20 -0.64 7.19
N TYR A 19 10.47 -1.27 8.10
CA TYR A 19 9.99 -0.63 9.34
C TYR A 19 10.03 -1.62 10.49
N LYS A 20 10.70 -1.25 11.60
CA LYS A 20 10.88 -2.10 12.78
C LYS A 20 11.41 -3.52 12.46
N GLY A 21 12.34 -3.60 11.50
CA GLY A 21 12.92 -4.88 11.05
C GLY A 21 11.99 -5.74 10.19
N ARG A 22 10.86 -5.18 9.74
CA ARG A 22 9.90 -5.85 8.85
C ARG A 22 9.96 -5.25 7.46
N LYS A 23 10.03 -6.11 6.45
CA LYS A 23 9.98 -5.67 5.05
C LYS A 23 8.53 -5.47 4.65
N ILE A 24 8.22 -4.28 4.15
CA ILE A 24 6.91 -3.91 3.63
C ILE A 24 7.05 -3.77 2.11
N THR A 25 6.18 -4.40 1.34
CA THR A 25 6.14 -4.24 -0.13
C THR A 25 4.77 -3.76 -0.59
N PHE A 26 4.76 -2.96 -1.65
CA PHE A 26 3.56 -2.36 -2.23
C PHE A 26 3.45 -2.77 -3.70
N SER A 27 2.31 -3.34 -4.07
CA SER A 27 2.04 -3.75 -5.45
C SER A 27 0.66 -3.28 -5.88
N LYS A 28 0.56 -2.63 -7.05
CA LYS A 28 -0.74 -2.25 -7.63
C LYS A 28 -1.54 -3.52 -7.97
N LEU A 29 -2.76 -3.61 -7.47
CA LEU A 29 -3.72 -4.64 -7.88
C LEU A 29 -4.56 -4.12 -9.05
N PRO A 30 -4.99 -4.99 -9.97
CA PRO A 30 -5.90 -4.60 -11.02
C PRO A 30 -7.23 -4.14 -10.40
N SER A 31 -7.55 -2.86 -10.54
CA SER A 31 -8.85 -2.33 -10.15
C SER A 31 -9.93 -2.80 -11.12
N SER A 32 -10.91 -3.55 -10.62
CA SER A 32 -12.16 -3.84 -11.35
C SER A 32 -13.33 -3.01 -10.80
N ASP A 33 -13.02 -1.89 -10.14
CA ASP A 33 -14.02 -1.12 -9.43
C ASP A 33 -14.85 -0.26 -10.39
N LYS A 34 -16.10 -0.66 -10.56
CA LYS A 34 -17.10 0.08 -11.35
C LYS A 34 -17.60 1.32 -10.61
N ASN A 35 -17.39 1.42 -9.29
CA ASN A 35 -17.69 2.62 -8.52
C ASN A 35 -16.54 3.61 -8.69
N GLN A 36 -16.80 4.73 -9.35
CA GLN A 36 -15.84 5.81 -9.65
C GLN A 36 -15.22 6.50 -8.41
N LYS A 37 -15.38 5.97 -7.20
CA LYS A 37 -14.82 6.53 -5.96
C LYS A 37 -13.40 6.03 -5.67
N LEU A 38 -13.06 4.81 -6.11
CA LEU A 38 -11.72 4.27 -5.94
C LEU A 38 -10.81 4.71 -7.08
N LEU A 39 -9.60 5.13 -6.74
CA LEU A 39 -8.54 5.41 -7.70
C LEU A 39 -7.79 4.13 -8.05
N GLN A 40 -7.34 3.39 -7.04
CA GLN A 40 -6.60 2.16 -7.21
C GLN A 40 -6.68 1.26 -5.98
N ARG A 41 -6.26 0.02 -6.13
CA ARG A 41 -6.06 -0.93 -5.03
C ARG A 41 -4.59 -1.33 -4.95
N LEU A 42 -4.10 -1.48 -3.75
CA LEU A 42 -2.73 -1.88 -3.43
C LEU A 42 -2.76 -3.17 -2.63
N LYS A 43 -1.93 -4.14 -3.02
CA LYS A 43 -1.51 -5.24 -2.16
C LYS A 43 -0.34 -4.73 -1.33
N VAL A 44 -0.48 -4.75 -0.02
CA VAL A 44 0.60 -4.51 0.93
C VAL A 44 1.00 -5.84 1.55
N GLU A 45 2.28 -6.17 1.53
CA GLU A 45 2.80 -7.42 2.09
C GLU A 45 3.87 -7.12 3.15
N ILE A 46 3.72 -7.72 4.32
CA ILE A 46 4.59 -7.56 5.49
C ILE A 46 4.98 -8.98 5.94
N ASN A 47 6.28 -9.31 5.87
CA ASN A 47 6.80 -10.61 6.31
C ASN A 47 5.97 -11.82 5.82
N ASP A 48 5.62 -11.85 4.53
CA ASP A 48 4.79 -12.86 3.85
C ASP A 48 3.27 -12.81 4.09
N GLU A 49 2.78 -11.96 5.00
CA GLU A 49 1.34 -11.69 5.13
C GLU A 49 0.90 -10.50 4.27
N ALA A 50 -0.16 -10.70 3.49
CA ALA A 50 -0.65 -9.68 2.56
C ALA A 50 -2.06 -9.21 2.90
N PHE A 51 -2.29 -7.91 2.73
CA PHE A 51 -3.61 -7.30 2.86
C PHE A 51 -3.87 -6.26 1.77
N GLU A 52 -5.15 -5.96 1.57
CA GLU A 52 -5.59 -4.97 0.60
C GLU A 52 -5.67 -3.57 1.26
N VAL A 53 -5.15 -2.58 0.54
CA VAL A 53 -5.34 -1.16 0.79
C VAL A 53 -6.05 -0.55 -0.40
N VAL A 54 -7.10 0.21 -0.15
CA VAL A 54 -7.82 0.95 -1.17
C VAL A 54 -7.38 2.42 -1.14
N GLU A 55 -7.11 2.98 -2.32
CA GLU A 55 -6.85 4.40 -2.49
C GLU A 55 -8.07 5.07 -3.12
N PHE A 56 -8.56 6.12 -2.48
CA PHE A 56 -9.68 6.93 -2.94
C PHE A 56 -9.22 8.11 -3.78
N ARG A 57 -10.11 8.65 -4.61
CA ARG A 57 -9.81 9.83 -5.45
C ARG A 57 -9.42 11.09 -4.68
N ASN A 58 -9.82 11.20 -3.41
CA ASN A 58 -9.41 12.28 -2.52
C ASN A 58 -7.99 12.09 -1.96
N GLY A 59 -7.29 11.00 -2.33
CA GLY A 59 -5.96 10.67 -1.86
C GLY A 59 -5.93 9.94 -0.52
N ALA A 60 -7.08 9.57 0.06
CA ALA A 60 -7.12 8.79 1.30
C ALA A 60 -6.85 7.31 1.04
N PHE A 61 -6.23 6.65 2.01
CA PHE A 61 -5.99 5.20 2.02
C PHE A 61 -6.73 4.56 3.17
N GLU A 62 -7.39 3.43 2.90
CA GLU A 62 -8.08 2.65 3.93
C GLU A 62 -7.78 1.16 3.76
N SER A 63 -7.93 0.40 4.84
CA SER A 63 -7.82 -1.06 4.84
C SER A 63 -8.90 -1.67 5.71
N GLY A 64 -9.32 -2.90 5.37
CA GLY A 64 -10.23 -3.67 6.20
C GLY A 64 -9.64 -4.09 7.56
N LEU A 65 -8.32 -4.02 7.72
CA LEU A 65 -7.64 -4.36 8.99
C LEU A 65 -7.77 -3.27 10.05
N LEU A 66 -7.90 -2.01 9.64
CA LEU A 66 -7.99 -0.84 10.51
C LEU A 66 -9.28 -0.08 10.19
N PRO A 67 -10.44 -0.60 10.64
CA PRO A 67 -11.73 -0.01 10.30
C PRO A 67 -11.87 1.40 10.88
N TYR A 68 -12.52 2.28 10.13
CA TYR A 68 -12.76 3.69 10.48
C TYR A 68 -11.51 4.58 10.54
N SER A 69 -10.36 4.08 10.08
CA SER A 69 -9.13 4.87 9.92
C SER A 69 -8.86 5.16 8.44
N SER A 70 -8.61 6.43 8.13
CA SER A 70 -8.17 6.87 6.82
C SER A 70 -6.77 7.50 6.94
N TYR A 71 -5.87 7.13 6.05
CA TYR A 71 -4.47 7.56 6.07
C TYR A 71 -4.16 8.43 4.87
N SER A 72 -3.13 9.28 4.98
CA SER A 72 -2.65 10.12 3.87
C SER A 72 -1.62 9.42 2.99
N SER A 73 -1.10 8.28 3.44
CA SER A 73 -0.10 7.48 2.75
C SER A 73 -0.30 5.99 3.04
N PRO A 74 -0.05 5.10 2.06
CA PRO A 74 -0.07 3.65 2.30
C PRO A 74 1.06 3.21 3.24
N ILE A 75 2.12 4.02 3.37
CA ILE A 75 3.22 3.77 4.31
C ILE A 75 2.76 3.93 5.76
N GLU A 76 2.07 5.04 6.07
CA GLU A 76 1.54 5.29 7.41
C GLU A 76 0.56 4.20 7.82
N LEU A 77 -0.33 3.80 6.90
CA LEU A 77 -1.26 2.70 7.11
C LEU A 77 -0.51 1.39 7.44
N ALA A 78 0.50 1.02 6.65
CA ALA A 78 1.24 -0.22 6.87
C ALA A 78 2.04 -0.21 8.19
N GLN A 79 2.56 0.95 8.60
CA GLN A 79 3.22 1.12 9.90
C GLN A 79 2.22 0.95 11.05
N ASP A 80 1.02 1.53 10.91
CA ASP A 80 -0.02 1.43 11.93
C ASP A 80 -0.57 0.00 12.06
N VAL A 81 -0.61 -0.77 10.96
CA VAL A 81 -0.91 -2.22 11.00
C VAL A 81 0.15 -2.95 11.83
N ILE A 82 1.44 -2.68 11.61
CA ILE A 82 2.54 -3.30 12.39
C ILE A 82 2.42 -2.95 13.87
N ASP A 83 2.00 -1.73 14.18
CA ASP A 83 1.97 -1.23 15.56
C ASP A 83 0.73 -1.69 16.35
N ASN A 84 -0.41 -1.88 15.67
CA ASN A 84 -1.68 -2.15 16.35
C ASN A 84 -2.23 -3.55 16.13
N ILE A 85 -1.86 -4.24 15.03
CA ILE A 85 -2.35 -5.58 14.72
C ILE A 85 -1.32 -6.61 15.14
N SER A 86 -1.60 -7.27 16.27
CA SER A 86 -0.81 -8.41 16.72
C SER A 86 -0.95 -9.58 15.74
N GLY A 87 0.14 -10.00 15.10
CA GLY A 87 0.16 -11.15 14.20
C GLY A 87 0.85 -10.87 12.87
N PHE A 88 0.74 -9.63 12.37
CA PHE A 88 1.56 -9.14 11.27
C PHE A 88 3.03 -9.00 11.68
#